data_AF-A0A2C1KCB0-F1
#
_entry.id   AF-A0A2C1KCB0-F1
#
_cell.length_a   1.000
_cell.length_b   1.000
_cell.length_c   1.000
_cell.angle_alpha   90.00
_cell.angle_beta   90.00
_cell.angle_gamma   90.00
#
_symmetry.space_group_name_H-M   'P 1'
#
loop_
_entity.id
_entity.type
_entity.pdbx_description
1 polymer ?
#
loop_
_entity_poly.entity_id
_entity_poly.type
_entity_poly.pdbx_seq_one_letter_code
_entity_poly.pdbx_strand_id
1 'polypeptide(L)'
;MDYKKEDMIRQFKRVIDDRSLDSMKNKLYEFFHLNCGFIAHYNIVGFKHEYSGHSFLRFLDQFTTPPYYLSYRDECGEIIREMCKYAKECEKQIRYEFENRTVNQKVNRLRMLAEELGYDIVPKDKGSNALPLSVSDNGQFTLF
;
A
#
# COMPACT_ATOMS: atom_id res chain seq x y z
N MET A 1 -29.09 -6.78 5.65
CA MET A 1 -28.17 -7.32 4.62
C MET A 1 -27.34 -8.38 5.31
N ASP A 2 -27.30 -9.61 4.81
CA ASP A 2 -26.49 -10.67 5.41
C ASP A 2 -25.03 -10.59 4.89
N TYR A 3 -24.12 -10.10 5.73
CA TYR A 3 -22.69 -10.06 5.43
C TYR A 3 -22.04 -11.33 5.94
N LYS A 4 -21.69 -12.24 5.04
CA LYS A 4 -20.79 -13.37 5.37
C LYS A 4 -19.44 -12.81 5.82
N LYS A 5 -19.17 -12.87 7.11
CA LYS A 5 -17.98 -12.29 7.77
C LYS A 5 -16.70 -12.69 7.05
N GLU A 6 -16.50 -13.98 6.77
CA GLU A 6 -15.28 -14.49 6.15
C GLU A 6 -15.05 -13.91 4.75
N ASP A 7 -16.11 -13.72 3.97
CA ASP A 7 -16.03 -13.14 2.62
C ASP A 7 -15.68 -11.66 2.65
N MET A 8 -16.16 -10.93 3.65
CA MET A 8 -15.88 -9.51 3.84
C MET A 8 -14.43 -9.30 4.27
N ILE A 9 -13.98 -10.05 5.28
CA ILE A 9 -12.60 -10.00 5.76
C ILE A 9 -11.63 -10.43 4.66
N ARG A 10 -11.91 -11.53 3.95
CA ARG A 10 -11.03 -12.00 2.88
C ARG A 10 -10.85 -10.96 1.76
N GLN A 11 -11.92 -10.28 1.37
CA GLN A 11 -11.83 -9.21 0.36
C GLN A 11 -11.10 -7.98 0.90
N PHE A 12 -11.34 -7.60 2.15
CA PHE A 12 -10.61 -6.51 2.80
C PHE A 12 -9.12 -6.80 2.86
N LYS A 13 -8.73 -8.02 3.28
CA LYS A 13 -7.34 -8.44 3.32
C LYS A 13 -6.67 -8.30 1.96
N ARG A 14 -7.33 -8.71 0.87
CA ARG A 14 -6.82 -8.49 -0.49
C ARG A 14 -6.61 -7.01 -0.82
N VAL A 15 -7.56 -6.14 -0.48
CA VAL A 15 -7.40 -4.69 -0.69
C VAL A 15 -6.19 -4.14 0.06
N ILE A 16 -6.02 -4.58 1.31
CA ILE A 16 -4.86 -4.24 2.13
C ILE A 16 -3.59 -4.81 1.51
N ASP A 17 -3.50 -6.10 1.22
CA ASP A 17 -2.33 -6.79 0.66
C ASP A 17 -1.87 -6.20 -0.68
N ASP A 18 -2.81 -5.98 -1.60
CA ASP A 18 -2.55 -5.46 -2.94
C ASP A 18 -2.23 -3.95 -2.94
N ARG A 19 -2.42 -3.26 -1.80
CA ARG A 19 -2.35 -1.79 -1.68
C ARG A 19 -3.26 -1.09 -2.70
N SER A 20 -4.38 -1.72 -3.05
CA SER A 20 -5.26 -1.31 -4.16
C SER A 20 -6.71 -1.67 -3.90
N LEU A 21 -7.63 -0.80 -4.33
CA LEU A 21 -9.07 -1.04 -4.30
C LEU A 21 -9.59 -1.70 -5.58
N ASP A 22 -8.73 -2.04 -6.55
CA ASP A 22 -9.18 -2.56 -7.85
C ASP A 22 -9.97 -3.86 -7.73
N SER A 23 -9.55 -4.75 -6.83
CA SER A 23 -10.21 -6.02 -6.55
C SER A 23 -11.47 -5.90 -5.67
N MET A 24 -11.78 -4.71 -5.17
CA MET A 24 -12.95 -4.46 -4.33
C MET A 24 -14.25 -4.66 -5.11
N LYS A 25 -15.17 -5.45 -4.54
CA LYS A 25 -16.51 -5.71 -5.08
C LYS A 25 -17.56 -4.79 -4.44
N ASN A 26 -18.71 -4.65 -5.11
CA ASN A 26 -19.83 -3.81 -4.66
C ASN A 26 -20.25 -4.06 -3.21
N LYS A 27 -20.33 -5.32 -2.78
CA LYS A 27 -20.72 -5.65 -1.40
C LYS A 27 -19.77 -5.08 -0.35
N LEU A 28 -18.46 -5.05 -0.63
CA LEU A 28 -17.46 -4.47 0.26
C LEU A 28 -17.53 -2.94 0.26
N TYR A 29 -17.74 -2.35 -0.92
CA TYR A 29 -18.00 -0.91 -1.06
C TYR A 29 -19.25 -0.46 -0.27
N GLU A 30 -20.39 -1.16 -0.44
CA GLU A 30 -21.63 -0.87 0.28
C GLU A 30 -21.41 -0.96 1.79
N PHE A 31 -20.70 -1.99 2.24
CA PHE A 31 -20.35 -2.14 3.65
C PHE A 31 -19.53 -0.96 4.17
N PHE A 32 -18.51 -0.52 3.44
CA PHE A 32 -17.68 0.62 3.84
C PHE A 32 -18.47 1.91 3.91
N HIS A 33 -19.27 2.18 2.87
CA HIS A 33 -20.08 3.39 2.80
C HIS A 33 -21.15 3.44 3.92
N LEU A 34 -21.79 2.30 4.24
CA LEU A 34 -22.88 2.26 5.22
C LEU A 34 -22.40 2.10 6.68
N ASN A 35 -21.27 1.42 6.90
CA ASN A 35 -20.85 0.99 8.24
C ASN A 35 -19.49 1.53 8.68
N CYS A 36 -18.61 1.92 7.74
CA CYS A 36 -17.26 2.35 8.08
C CYS A 36 -17.07 3.88 8.01
N GLY A 37 -18.14 4.66 7.86
CA GLY A 37 -18.09 6.13 7.94
C GLY A 37 -17.32 6.79 6.79
N PHE A 38 -17.13 6.08 5.67
CA PHE A 38 -16.56 6.68 4.47
C PHE A 38 -17.53 7.70 3.86
N ILE A 39 -16.95 8.73 3.23
CA ILE A 39 -17.73 9.72 2.48
C ILE A 39 -18.50 9.00 1.38
N ALA A 40 -19.78 9.35 1.26
CA ALA A 40 -20.66 8.83 0.23
C ALA A 40 -20.17 9.30 -1.15
N HIS A 41 -19.47 8.43 -1.87
CA HIS A 41 -19.31 8.61 -3.31
C HIS A 41 -20.56 8.06 -4.01
N TYR A 42 -20.94 8.63 -5.15
CA TYR A 42 -22.16 8.21 -5.88
C TYR A 42 -22.12 6.72 -6.28
N ASN A 43 -20.93 6.15 -6.46
CA ASN A 43 -20.73 4.75 -6.82
C ASN A 43 -19.33 4.23 -6.43
N ILE A 44 -19.12 2.92 -6.61
CA ILE A 44 -17.85 2.24 -6.36
C ILE A 44 -16.67 2.82 -7.16
N VAL A 45 -16.90 3.31 -8.37
CA VAL A 45 -15.84 3.88 -9.23
C VAL A 45 -15.31 5.17 -8.63
N GLY A 46 -16.19 6.06 -8.18
CA GLY A 46 -15.83 7.28 -7.48
C GLY A 46 -15.09 7.00 -6.17
N PHE A 47 -15.53 5.97 -5.42
CA PHE A 47 -14.84 5.54 -4.21
C PHE A 47 -13.42 5.03 -4.49
N LYS A 48 -13.25 4.16 -5.49
CA LYS A 48 -11.92 3.68 -5.89
C LYS A 48 -11.02 4.85 -6.30
N HIS A 49 -11.55 5.80 -7.08
CA HIS A 49 -10.78 6.96 -7.52
C HIS A 49 -10.31 7.83 -6.33
N GLU A 50 -11.18 8.13 -5.36
CA GLU A 50 -10.83 8.95 -4.19
C GLU A 50 -9.72 8.32 -3.34
N TYR A 51 -9.75 7.00 -3.17
CA TYR A 51 -8.92 6.28 -2.20
C TYR A 51 -7.77 5.46 -2.81
N SER A 52 -7.53 5.54 -4.12
CA SER A 52 -6.43 4.81 -4.78
C SER A 52 -5.13 5.62 -4.84
N GLY A 53 -4.04 4.96 -5.26
CA GLY A 53 -2.75 5.62 -5.39
C GLY A 53 -2.27 6.14 -4.03
N HIS A 54 -1.74 7.36 -3.97
CA HIS A 54 -1.23 7.96 -2.73
C HIS A 54 -2.33 8.17 -1.68
N SER A 55 -3.58 8.32 -2.10
CA SER A 55 -4.73 8.44 -1.20
C SER A 55 -5.10 7.13 -0.51
N PHE A 56 -4.46 6.00 -0.86
CA PHE A 56 -4.66 4.73 -0.17
C PHE A 56 -4.32 4.82 1.32
N LEU A 57 -3.37 5.68 1.71
CA LEU A 57 -3.08 5.91 3.13
C LEU A 57 -4.28 6.53 3.87
N ARG A 58 -5.06 7.42 3.23
CA ARG A 58 -6.29 7.96 3.83
C ARG A 58 -7.35 6.88 4.02
N PHE A 59 -7.41 5.90 3.12
CA PHE A 59 -8.28 4.72 3.30
C PHE A 59 -7.81 3.87 4.47
N LEU A 60 -6.49 3.62 4.57
CA LEU A 60 -5.90 2.87 5.68
C LEU A 60 -6.17 3.56 7.04
N ASP A 61 -6.06 4.89 7.09
CA ASP A 61 -6.27 5.69 8.30
C ASP A 61 -7.65 5.47 8.93
N GLN A 62 -8.68 5.21 8.11
CA GLN A 62 -10.04 4.93 8.58
C GLN A 62 -10.12 3.67 9.47
N PHE A 63 -9.17 2.74 9.32
CA PHE A 63 -9.11 1.49 10.06
C PHE A 63 -8.00 1.47 11.13
N THR A 64 -6.90 2.18 10.91
CA THR A 64 -5.81 2.28 11.91
C THR A 64 -6.12 3.31 12.98
N THR A 65 -6.86 4.37 12.61
CA THR A 65 -7.28 5.46 13.50
C THR A 65 -8.80 5.63 13.44
N PRO A 66 -9.58 4.57 13.73
CA PRO A 66 -11.02 4.59 13.51
C PRO A 66 -11.70 5.62 14.43
N PRO A 67 -12.73 6.33 13.94
CA PRO A 67 -13.57 7.14 14.80
C PRO A 67 -14.15 6.33 15.96
N TYR A 68 -14.30 6.94 17.13
CA TYR A 68 -14.72 6.24 18.35
C TYR A 68 -16.04 5.46 18.18
N TYR A 69 -16.96 5.92 17.33
CA TYR A 69 -18.28 5.30 17.12
C TYR A 69 -18.26 4.08 16.19
N LEU A 70 -17.16 3.81 15.48
CA LEU A 70 -17.08 2.76 14.46
C LEU A 70 -17.21 1.34 15.05
N SER A 71 -16.72 1.15 16.28
CA SER A 71 -16.65 -0.15 16.96
C SER A 71 -17.89 -0.55 17.76
N TYR A 72 -18.85 0.38 17.94
CA TYR A 72 -20.05 0.20 18.77
C TYR A 72 -21.30 -0.21 17.97
N ARG A 73 -21.19 -0.52 16.67
CA ARG A 73 -22.32 -1.05 15.90
C ARG A 73 -22.47 -2.55 16.15
N ASP A 74 -23.55 -2.95 16.81
CA ASP A 74 -23.75 -4.33 17.28
C ASP A 74 -23.74 -5.38 16.15
N GLU A 75 -24.33 -5.10 14.99
CA GLU A 75 -24.45 -6.10 13.91
C GLU A 75 -23.17 -6.27 13.06
N CYS A 76 -22.34 -5.24 12.94
CA CYS A 76 -21.15 -5.24 12.07
C CYS A 76 -19.83 -5.08 12.84
N GLY A 77 -19.90 -4.88 14.16
CA GLY A 77 -18.78 -4.50 14.99
C GLY A 77 -17.66 -5.55 15.01
N GLU A 78 -18.00 -6.84 14.94
CA GLU A 78 -16.98 -7.89 14.83
C GLU A 78 -16.18 -7.81 13.54
N ILE A 79 -16.86 -7.62 12.39
CA ILE A 79 -16.23 -7.48 11.09
C ILE A 79 -15.30 -6.27 11.10
N ILE A 80 -15.79 -5.13 11.59
CA ILE A 80 -15.01 -3.88 11.67
C ILE A 80 -13.80 -4.06 12.58
N ARG A 81 -13.96 -4.68 13.76
CA ARG A 81 -12.83 -4.94 14.68
C ARG A 81 -11.74 -5.78 14.03
N GLU A 82 -12.13 -6.80 13.27
CA GLU A 82 -11.17 -7.68 12.58
C GLU A 82 -10.46 -6.94 11.43
N MET A 83 -11.17 -6.10 10.68
CA MET A 83 -10.56 -5.23 9.66
C MET A 83 -9.56 -4.24 10.30
N CYS A 84 -9.95 -3.57 11.38
CA CYS A 84 -9.08 -2.63 12.10
C CYS A 84 -7.84 -3.33 12.67
N LYS A 85 -8.01 -4.53 13.23
CA LYS A 85 -6.87 -5.32 13.74
C LYS A 85 -5.88 -5.60 12.63
N TYR A 86 -6.35 -6.13 11.49
CA TYR A 86 -5.48 -6.47 10.36
C TYR A 86 -4.82 -5.25 9.73
N ALA A 87 -5.56 -4.14 9.56
CA ALA A 87 -4.98 -2.89 9.07
C ALA A 87 -3.82 -2.39 9.94
N LYS A 88 -3.99 -2.45 11.27
CA LYS A 88 -2.94 -2.07 12.23
C LYS A 88 -1.72 -2.98 12.16
N GLU A 89 -1.91 -4.28 11.98
CA GLU A 89 -0.81 -5.23 11.80
C GLU A 89 0.04 -4.90 10.56
N CYS A 90 -0.59 -4.44 9.48
CA CYS A 90 0.11 -4.11 8.23
C CYS A 90 0.59 -2.65 8.14
N GLU A 91 0.10 -1.75 9.00
CA GLU A 91 0.25 -0.29 8.87
C GLU A 91 1.69 0.16 8.66
N LYS A 92 2.60 -0.31 9.53
CA LYS A 92 4.01 0.11 9.51
C LYS A 92 4.68 -0.21 8.18
N GLN A 93 4.41 -1.41 7.65
CA GLN A 93 4.97 -1.87 6.38
C GLN A 93 4.39 -1.08 5.20
N ILE A 94 3.07 -0.85 5.19
CA ILE A 94 2.41 -0.08 4.15
C ILE A 94 2.94 1.35 4.10
N ARG A 95 3.03 2.03 5.24
CA ARG A 95 3.54 3.42 5.28
C ARG A 95 4.98 3.50 4.78
N TYR A 96 5.85 2.57 5.21
CA TYR A 96 7.21 2.48 4.71
C TYR A 96 7.29 2.32 3.19
N GLU A 97 6.47 1.44 2.60
CA GLU A 97 6.39 1.23 1.16
C GLU A 97 5.97 2.50 0.40
N PHE A 98 5.00 3.24 0.94
CA PHE A 98 4.48 4.45 0.32
C PHE A 98 5.45 5.64 0.43
N GLU A 99 6.06 5.86 1.60
CA GLU A 99 7.09 6.89 1.81
C GLU A 99 8.30 6.66 0.89
N ASN A 100 8.70 5.39 0.74
CA ASN A 100 9.85 5.03 -0.07
C ASN A 100 9.48 4.69 -1.52
N ARG A 101 8.24 4.83 -1.95
CA ARG A 101 7.78 4.39 -3.28
C ARG A 101 8.61 5.00 -4.41
N THR A 102 8.84 6.31 -4.34
CA THR A 102 9.64 7.04 -5.34
C THR A 102 11.10 6.62 -5.31
N VAL A 103 11.67 6.40 -4.12
CA VAL A 103 13.05 5.94 -3.96
C VAL A 103 13.20 4.52 -4.48
N ASN A 104 12.29 3.61 -4.12
CA ASN A 104 12.26 2.23 -4.58
C ASN A 104 12.09 2.15 -6.10
N GLN A 105 11.26 3.01 -6.71
CA GLN A 105 11.15 3.12 -8.17
C GLN A 105 12.48 3.54 -8.81
N LYS A 106 13.18 4.52 -8.24
CA LYS A 106 14.51 4.94 -8.73
C LYS A 106 15.55 3.82 -8.58
N VAL A 107 15.58 3.15 -7.43
CA VAL A 107 16.48 2.02 -7.16
C VAL A 107 16.21 0.85 -8.10
N ASN A 108 14.95 0.52 -8.37
CA ASN A 108 14.59 -0.55 -9.30
C ASN A 108 14.99 -0.19 -10.74
N ARG A 109 14.79 1.07 -11.17
CA ARG A 109 15.29 1.52 -12.49
C ARG A 109 16.80 1.42 -12.59
N LEU A 110 17.52 1.82 -11.54
CA LEU A 110 18.98 1.68 -11.47
C LEU A 110 19.41 0.22 -11.57
N ARG A 111 18.75 -0.69 -10.86
CA ARG A 111 19.03 -2.14 -10.95
C ARG A 111 18.79 -2.69 -12.36
N MET A 112 17.66 -2.36 -12.97
CA MET A 112 17.37 -2.80 -14.34
C MET A 112 18.41 -2.31 -15.35
N LEU A 113 18.82 -1.03 -15.26
CA LEU A 113 19.85 -0.47 -16.13
C LEU A 113 21.22 -1.11 -15.88
N ALA A 114 21.58 -1.37 -14.62
CA ALA A 114 22.83 -2.04 -14.29
C ALA A 114 22.84 -3.48 -14.84
N GLU A 115 21.76 -4.24 -14.65
CA GLU A 115 21.61 -5.59 -15.20
C GLU A 115 21.70 -5.60 -16.74
N GLU A 116 21.02 -4.67 -17.42
CA GLU A 116 21.07 -4.52 -18.88
C GLU A 116 22.49 -4.25 -19.39
N LEU A 117 23.28 -3.50 -18.63
CA LEU A 117 24.66 -3.16 -18.95
C LEU A 117 25.69 -4.17 -18.40
N GLY A 118 25.24 -5.23 -17.71
CA GLY A 118 26.11 -6.28 -17.16
C GLY A 118 26.85 -5.93 -15.86
N TYR A 119 26.33 -4.98 -15.07
CA TYR A 119 26.88 -4.56 -13.78
C TYR A 119 26.11 -5.12 -12.58
N ASP A 120 26.83 -5.50 -11.52
CA ASP A 120 26.26 -5.88 -10.23
C ASP A 120 26.19 -4.67 -9.26
N ILE A 121 25.01 -4.40 -8.70
CA ILE A 121 24.83 -3.36 -7.67
C ILE A 121 25.01 -3.97 -6.28
N VAL A 122 26.10 -3.59 -5.59
CA VAL A 122 26.36 -3.97 -4.20
C VAL A 122 26.09 -2.79 -3.27
N PRO A 123 25.35 -2.97 -2.15
CA PRO A 123 25.20 -1.92 -1.15
C PRO A 123 26.57 -1.47 -0.62
N LYS A 124 26.77 -0.16 -0.53
CA LYS A 124 28.04 0.46 -0.10
C LYS A 124 28.55 -0.08 1.25
N ASP A 125 27.63 -0.53 2.10
CA ASP A 125 27.91 -0.98 3.45
C ASP A 125 28.30 -2.48 3.53
N LYS A 126 28.16 -3.23 2.42
CA LYS A 126 28.51 -4.66 2.32
C LYS A 126 29.70 -4.97 1.42
N GLY A 127 30.21 -3.97 0.69
CA GLY A 127 31.37 -4.13 -0.20
C GLY A 127 32.65 -3.66 0.46
N SER A 128 33.35 -4.54 1.16
CA SER A 128 34.79 -4.36 1.40
C SER A 128 35.50 -4.45 0.04
N ASN A 129 36.10 -3.34 -0.42
CA ASN A 129 36.88 -3.17 -1.67
C ASN A 129 36.10 -2.83 -2.97
N ALA A 130 35.00 -2.07 -2.91
CA ALA A 130 34.49 -1.43 -4.13
C ALA A 130 35.40 -0.25 -4.53
N LEU A 131 36.09 -0.34 -5.67
CA LEU A 131 36.84 0.79 -6.25
C LEU A 131 35.84 1.92 -6.58
N PRO A 132 36.13 3.18 -6.22
CA PRO A 132 35.25 4.29 -6.54
C PRO A 132 35.20 4.47 -8.06
N LEU A 133 34.02 4.20 -8.64
CA LEU A 133 33.70 4.46 -10.03
C LEU A 133 33.04 5.84 -10.15
N SER A 134 33.59 6.70 -11.01
CA SER A 134 32.96 7.93 -11.48
C SER A 134 32.47 7.76 -12.91
N VAL A 135 31.42 8.48 -13.28
CA VAL A 135 30.94 8.58 -14.66
C VAL A 135 31.34 9.96 -15.17
N SER A 136 32.18 10.01 -16.20
CA SER A 136 32.54 11.26 -16.87
C SER A 136 31.41 11.75 -17.76
N ASP A 137 31.43 13.04 -18.12
CA ASP A 137 30.36 13.71 -18.88
C ASP A 137 30.08 13.10 -20.28
N ASN A 138 30.97 12.24 -20.76
CA ASN A 138 30.84 11.47 -22.00
C ASN A 138 30.26 10.05 -21.79
N GLY A 139 29.80 9.71 -20.57
CA GLY A 139 29.24 8.41 -20.22
C GLY A 139 30.26 7.30 -20.00
N GLN A 140 31.56 7.60 -19.98
CA GLN A 140 32.60 6.62 -19.65
C GLN A 140 32.75 6.45 -18.14
N PHE A 141 33.05 5.23 -17.72
CA PHE A 141 33.34 4.92 -16.33
C PHE A 141 34.84 5.06 -16.07
N THR A 142 35.22 5.86 -15.07
CA THR A 142 36.60 6.07 -14.63
C THR A 142 36.79 5.55 -13.22
N LEU A 143 37.86 4.78 -13.01
CA LEU A 143 38.31 4.35 -11.70
C LEU A 143 39.24 5.42 -11.11
N PHE A 144 39.06 5.74 -9.83
CA PHE A 144 40.01 6.55 -9.05
C PHE A 144 41.16 5.70 -8.51
#